data_AF-A0A8X8WHP5-F1
#
_entry.id   AF-A0A8X8WHP5-F1
#
_cell.length_a   1.000
_cell.length_b   1.000
_cell.length_c   1.000
_cell.angle_alpha   90.00
_cell.angle_beta   90.00
_cell.angle_gamma   90.00
#
_symmetry.space_group_name_H-M   'P 1'
#
loop_
_entity.id
_entity.type
_entity.pdbx_description
1 polymer ?
#
loop_
_entity_poly.entity_id
_entity_poly.type
_entity_poly.pdbx_seq_one_letter_code
_entity_poly.pdbx_strand_id
1 'polypeptide(L)'
;MLGLYQAVSVDIDQIHELTSIVREARQQIFADGVVTSTAQKKKLMEEFYGAEAPQEVDVQPPEVVNMKGCGSRLPSRVEKALKLKSRPLRQCKKCQEWGHHDSRNCNKFKEKEKRRSRRNSEV
;
A
#
# COMPACT_ATOMS: atom_id res chain seq x y z
N MET A 1 78.84 -3.96 -5.65
CA MET A 1 77.44 -4.23 -5.26
C MET A 1 77.21 -3.76 -3.83
N LEU A 2 77.11 -2.44 -3.59
CA LEU A 2 76.63 -1.90 -2.31
C LEU A 2 75.85 -0.63 -2.64
N GLY A 3 74.54 -0.78 -2.82
CA GLY A 3 73.63 0.33 -3.03
C GLY A 3 73.55 1.15 -1.76
N LEU A 4 73.77 2.45 -1.89
CA LEU A 4 73.62 3.43 -0.81
C LEU A 4 72.12 3.58 -0.53
N TYR A 5 71.66 3.03 0.59
CA TYR A 5 70.36 3.38 1.13
C TYR A 5 70.45 4.81 1.65
N GLN A 6 69.93 5.77 0.88
CA GLN A 6 69.88 7.15 1.31
C GLN A 6 68.79 7.27 2.37
N ALA A 7 69.22 7.42 3.63
CA ALA A 7 68.32 7.68 4.74
C ALA A 7 67.59 8.99 4.48
N VAL A 8 66.28 8.92 4.28
CA VAL A 8 65.42 10.09 4.24
C VAL A 8 65.45 10.67 5.65
N SER A 9 66.18 11.78 5.82
CA SER A 9 66.18 12.54 7.07
C SER A 9 64.79 13.15 7.23
N VAL A 10 63.99 12.59 8.11
CA VAL A 10 62.69 13.18 8.45
C VAL A 10 62.95 14.29 9.48
N ASP A 11 62.61 15.50 9.11
CA ASP A 11 62.71 16.67 9.97
C ASP A 11 61.65 16.54 11.08
N ILE A 12 62.13 16.40 12.32
CA ILE A 12 61.30 16.20 13.51
C ILE A 12 60.38 17.41 13.70
N ASP A 13 60.84 18.62 13.38
CA ASP A 13 60.07 19.85 13.52
C ASP A 13 58.90 19.87 12.52
N GLN A 14 59.11 19.41 11.29
CA GLN A 14 58.04 19.28 10.29
C GLN A 14 56.99 18.26 10.71
N ILE A 15 57.39 17.14 11.34
CA ILE A 15 56.43 16.18 11.90
C ILE A 15 55.58 16.84 13.00
N HIS A 16 56.22 17.58 13.90
CA HIS A 16 55.51 18.24 15.00
C HIS A 16 54.52 19.28 14.49
N GLU A 17 54.92 20.08 13.50
CA GLU A 17 54.06 21.08 12.86
C GLU A 17 52.86 20.42 12.16
N LEU A 18 53.10 19.40 11.34
CA LEU A 18 52.02 18.62 10.70
C LEU A 18 51.08 18.00 11.74
N THR A 19 51.62 17.48 12.84
CA THR A 19 50.80 16.91 13.92
C THR A 19 49.93 17.97 14.60
N SER A 20 50.44 19.20 14.78
CA SER A 20 49.65 20.31 15.32
C SER A 20 48.51 20.70 14.38
N ILE A 21 48.81 20.85 13.09
CA ILE A 21 47.81 21.18 12.06
C ILE A 21 46.70 20.14 12.01
N VAL A 22 47.05 18.84 11.99
CA VAL A 22 46.06 17.75 11.96
C VAL A 22 45.20 17.76 13.23
N ARG A 23 45.79 18.05 14.39
CA ARG A 23 45.06 18.12 15.66
C ARG A 23 44.10 19.30 15.70
N GLU A 24 44.50 20.46 15.19
CA GLU A 24 43.64 21.65 15.08
C GLU A 24 42.52 21.43 14.06
N ALA A 25 42.81 20.88 12.88
CA ALA A 25 41.81 20.55 11.88
C ALA A 25 40.76 19.56 12.43
N ARG A 26 41.21 18.55 13.17
CA ARG A 26 40.31 17.63 13.89
C ARG A 26 39.41 18.40 14.85
N GLN A 27 39.97 19.28 15.67
CA GLN A 27 39.17 20.07 16.61
C GLN A 27 38.13 20.92 15.90
N GLN A 28 38.47 21.56 14.78
CA GLN A 28 37.51 22.36 14.00
C GLN A 28 36.38 21.53 13.42
N ILE A 29 36.67 20.36 12.82
CA ILE A 29 35.66 19.46 12.25
C ILE A 29 34.69 18.94 13.31
N PHE A 30 35.19 18.65 14.52
CA PHE A 30 34.38 18.11 15.61
C PHE A 30 33.85 19.19 16.58
N ALA A 31 34.25 20.46 16.42
CA ALA A 31 33.78 21.58 17.24
C ALA A 31 32.30 21.88 17.01
N ASP A 32 31.83 21.73 15.77
CA ASP A 32 30.41 21.91 15.42
C ASP A 32 29.51 20.80 15.98
N GLY A 33 30.12 19.77 16.56
CA GLY A 33 29.43 18.67 17.23
C GLY A 33 28.70 17.76 16.24
N VAL A 34 28.74 16.46 16.53
CA VAL A 34 27.72 15.57 15.97
C VAL A 34 26.37 16.09 16.47
N VAL A 35 25.40 16.26 15.57
CA VAL A 35 24.04 16.65 15.93
C VAL A 35 23.43 15.55 16.82
N THR A 36 23.58 15.71 18.13
CA THR A 36 23.20 14.70 19.12
C THR A 36 21.76 14.86 19.57
N SER A 37 21.20 16.07 19.50
CA SER A 37 19.84 16.35 19.97
C SER A 37 18.82 16.35 18.84
N THR A 38 17.60 15.89 19.15
CA THR A 38 16.44 15.93 18.25
C THR A 38 16.03 17.36 17.89
N ALA A 39 16.21 18.31 18.81
CA ALA A 39 15.92 19.72 18.57
C ALA A 39 16.83 20.36 17.50
N GLN A 40 18.12 20.04 17.52
CA GLN A 40 19.05 20.49 16.48
C GLN A 40 18.73 19.85 15.13
N LYS A 41 18.36 18.56 15.10
CA LYS A 41 17.94 17.88 13.85
C LYS A 41 16.71 18.54 13.23
N LYS A 42 15.72 18.92 14.06
CA LYS A 42 14.52 19.63 13.59
C LYS A 42 14.92 20.95 12.92
N LYS A 43 15.69 21.79 13.60
CA LYS A 43 16.15 23.09 13.05
C LYS A 43 16.92 22.94 11.74
N LEU A 44 17.83 21.98 11.65
CA LEU A 44 18.60 21.72 10.43
C LEU A 44 17.72 21.28 9.27
N MET A 45 16.69 20.46 9.53
CA MET A 45 15.73 20.06 8.51
C MET A 45 14.90 21.26 8.04
N GLU A 46 14.43 22.09 8.97
CA GLU A 46 13.65 23.29 8.65
C GLU A 46 14.46 24.30 7.83
N GLU A 47 15.73 24.51 8.17
CA GLU A 47 16.65 25.35 7.40
C GLU A 47 16.95 24.77 6.02
N PHE A 48 17.18 23.46 5.93
CA PHE A 48 17.46 22.78 4.66
C PHE A 48 16.29 22.81 3.69
N TYR A 49 15.07 22.57 4.17
CA TYR A 49 13.86 22.61 3.35
C TYR A 49 13.25 24.02 3.24
N GLY A 50 13.75 25.00 4.01
CA GLY A 50 13.26 26.38 4.03
C GLY A 50 11.83 26.53 4.57
N ALA A 51 11.35 25.55 5.34
CA ALA A 51 9.99 25.50 5.85
C ALA A 51 9.96 24.86 7.25
N GLU A 52 9.17 25.46 8.15
CA GLU A 52 8.94 24.89 9.48
C GLU A 52 8.10 23.62 9.41
N ALA A 53 8.42 22.64 10.25
CA ALA A 53 7.64 21.42 10.33
C ALA A 53 6.28 21.71 10.98
N PRO A 54 5.17 21.17 10.43
CA PRO A 54 3.84 21.38 10.99
C PRO A 54 3.74 20.85 12.43
N GLN A 55 3.00 21.57 13.27
CA GLN A 55 2.81 21.22 14.68
C GLN A 55 1.99 19.94 14.85
N GLU A 56 1.03 19.72 13.96
CA GLU A 56 0.17 18.54 13.93
C GLU A 56 0.17 17.96 12.51
N VAL A 57 0.27 16.63 12.43
CA VAL A 57 0.20 15.87 11.18
C VAL A 57 -1.00 14.94 11.29
N ASP A 58 -2.03 15.21 10.50
CA ASP A 58 -3.17 14.30 10.36
C ASP A 58 -2.81 13.19 9.37
N VAL A 59 -2.58 11.98 9.90
CA VAL A 59 -2.24 10.81 9.09
C VAL A 59 -3.52 10.06 8.76
N GLN A 60 -4.03 10.25 7.55
CA GLN A 60 -5.17 9.50 7.05
C GLN A 60 -4.80 8.02 6.83
N PRO A 61 -5.67 7.07 7.24
CA PRO A 61 -5.47 5.65 6.92
C PRO A 61 -5.38 5.45 5.40
N PRO A 62 -4.58 4.48 4.93
CA PRO A 62 -4.52 4.15 3.52
C PRO A 62 -5.91 3.73 3.02
N GLU A 63 -6.20 4.06 1.76
CA GLU A 63 -7.44 3.66 1.12
C GLU A 63 -7.57 2.14 1.12
N VAL A 64 -8.67 1.63 1.71
CA VAL A 64 -8.90 0.18 1.79
C VAL A 64 -9.30 -0.32 0.41
N VAL A 65 -8.34 -0.90 -0.30
CA VAL A 65 -8.58 -1.51 -1.61
C VAL A 65 -9.03 -2.97 -1.49
N ASN A 66 -10.02 -3.37 -2.29
CA ASN A 66 -10.49 -4.75 -2.34
C ASN A 66 -9.45 -5.64 -3.03
N MET A 67 -8.63 -6.34 -2.24
CA MET A 67 -7.67 -7.32 -2.72
C MET A 67 -8.32 -8.70 -3.00
N LYS A 68 -7.61 -9.58 -3.72
CA LYS A 68 -8.05 -10.97 -3.96
C LYS A 68 -8.29 -11.66 -2.60
N GLY A 69 -9.54 -12.05 -2.33
CA GLY A 69 -9.94 -12.62 -1.04
C GLY A 69 -10.69 -11.67 -0.10
N CYS A 70 -10.82 -10.38 -0.46
CA CYS A 70 -11.64 -9.41 0.28
C CYS A 70 -13.15 -9.56 0.00
N GLY A 71 -13.53 -10.35 -1.01
CA GLY A 71 -14.92 -10.68 -1.29
C GLY A 71 -15.55 -11.56 -0.20
N SER A 72 -16.85 -11.37 0.03
CA SER A 72 -17.61 -12.24 0.93
C SER A 72 -17.53 -13.71 0.50
N ARG A 73 -17.45 -14.63 1.48
CA ARG A 73 -17.47 -16.08 1.27
C ARG A 73 -18.61 -16.48 0.32
N LEU A 74 -18.33 -17.42 -0.60
CA LEU A 74 -19.36 -18.06 -1.42
C LEU A 74 -20.32 -18.87 -0.53
N PRO A 75 -21.63 -18.57 -0.53
CA PRO A 75 -22.57 -19.29 0.32
C PRO A 75 -22.77 -20.72 -0.17
N SER A 76 -22.81 -21.66 0.78
CA SER A 76 -23.11 -23.07 0.59
C SER A 76 -24.53 -23.29 0.03
N ARG A 77 -24.78 -24.52 -0.45
CA ARG A 77 -26.13 -24.90 -0.94
C ARG A 77 -27.19 -24.74 0.15
N VAL A 78 -26.85 -25.06 1.40
CA VAL A 78 -27.74 -24.94 2.55
C VAL A 78 -28.06 -23.48 2.83
N GLU A 79 -27.06 -22.60 2.88
CA GLU A 79 -27.26 -21.16 3.10
C GLU A 79 -28.11 -20.52 1.98
N LYS A 80 -27.88 -20.91 0.72
CA LYS A 80 -28.70 -20.45 -0.40
C LYS A 80 -30.15 -20.91 -0.27
N ALA A 81 -30.39 -22.15 0.15
CA ALA A 81 -31.74 -22.68 0.35
C ALA A 81 -32.46 -21.97 1.51
N LEU A 82 -31.78 -21.73 2.63
CA LEU A 82 -32.34 -20.99 3.77
C LEU A 82 -32.69 -19.55 3.39
N LYS A 83 -31.80 -18.85 2.67
CA LYS A 83 -32.08 -17.52 2.11
C LYS A 83 -33.24 -17.51 1.13
N LEU A 84 -33.48 -18.59 0.39
CA LEU A 84 -34.64 -18.68 -0.49
C LEU A 84 -35.93 -18.88 0.32
N LYS A 85 -35.90 -19.76 1.33
CA LYS A 85 -37.03 -20.03 2.22
C LYS A 85 -37.46 -18.81 3.04
N SER A 86 -36.52 -17.96 3.45
CA SER A 86 -36.84 -16.74 4.20
C SER A 86 -37.47 -15.65 3.33
N ARG A 87 -37.39 -15.75 2.00
CA ARG A 87 -38.02 -14.77 1.10
C ARG A 87 -39.50 -15.07 0.98
N PRO A 88 -40.38 -14.06 1.09
CA PRO A 88 -41.81 -14.26 0.93
C PRO A 88 -42.14 -14.75 -0.48
N LEU A 89 -43.16 -15.61 -0.55
CA LEU A 89 -43.78 -15.98 -1.81
C LEU A 89 -44.48 -14.77 -2.42
N ARG A 90 -44.50 -14.71 -3.75
CA ARG A 90 -45.20 -13.66 -4.50
C ARG A 90 -46.01 -14.28 -5.62
N GLN A 91 -47.14 -13.66 -5.94
CA GLN A 91 -47.97 -14.08 -7.07
C GLN A 91 -47.40 -13.57 -8.39
N CYS A 92 -47.20 -14.46 -9.35
CA CYS A 92 -46.72 -14.11 -10.68
C CYS A 92 -47.84 -13.53 -11.55
N LYS A 93 -47.70 -12.31 -12.08
CA LYS A 93 -48.73 -11.70 -12.97
C LYS A 93 -48.99 -12.46 -14.28
N LYS A 94 -48.06 -13.31 -14.74
CA LYS A 94 -48.22 -14.07 -15.99
C LYS A 94 -48.94 -15.40 -15.79
N CYS A 95 -48.54 -16.20 -14.80
CA CYS A 95 -49.14 -17.53 -14.56
C CYS A 95 -50.07 -17.58 -13.34
N GLN A 96 -50.21 -16.48 -12.60
CA GLN A 96 -51.05 -16.33 -11.41
C GLN A 96 -50.72 -17.25 -10.23
N GLU A 97 -49.59 -17.94 -10.26
CA GLU A 97 -49.14 -18.82 -9.18
C GLU A 97 -48.29 -18.11 -8.15
N TRP A 98 -48.38 -18.57 -6.90
CA TRP A 98 -47.52 -18.16 -5.80
C TRP A 98 -46.20 -18.93 -5.84
N GLY A 99 -45.08 -18.21 -5.81
CA GLY A 99 -43.76 -18.85 -5.86
C GLY A 99 -42.61 -17.86 -5.62
N HIS A 100 -41.38 -18.34 -5.79
CA HIS A 100 -40.18 -17.50 -5.74
C HIS A 100 -39.83 -16.82 -7.08
N HIS A 101 -40.76 -16.83 -8.05
CA HIS A 101 -40.59 -16.23 -9.37
C HIS A 101 -41.57 -15.06 -9.59
N ASP A 102 -41.27 -14.17 -10.54
CA ASP A 102 -42.18 -13.09 -10.98
C ASP A 102 -42.52 -13.25 -12.47
N SER A 103 -43.26 -12.29 -13.03
CA SER A 103 -43.59 -12.26 -14.46
C SER A 103 -42.37 -12.20 -15.38
N ARG A 104 -41.23 -11.69 -14.92
CA ARG A 104 -39.99 -11.61 -15.70
C ARG A 104 -39.27 -12.95 -15.72
N ASN A 105 -39.34 -13.71 -14.63
CA ASN A 105 -38.70 -15.02 -14.50
C ASN A 105 -39.69 -16.20 -14.47
N CYS A 106 -40.83 -16.07 -15.13
CA CYS A 106 -41.82 -17.14 -15.13
C CYS A 106 -41.41 -18.29 -16.06
N ASN A 107 -41.09 -19.44 -15.46
CA ASN A 107 -40.65 -20.63 -16.18
C ASN A 107 -41.69 -21.14 -17.19
N LYS A 108 -42.98 -21.13 -16.82
CA LYS A 108 -44.08 -21.59 -17.69
C LYS A 108 -44.16 -20.81 -19.00
N PHE A 109 -43.86 -19.51 -18.97
CA PHE A 109 -43.88 -18.68 -20.18
C PHE A 109 -42.58 -18.78 -20.97
N LYS A 110 -41.42 -18.85 -20.30
CA LYS A 110 -40.14 -19.10 -20.97
C LYS A 110 -40.15 -20.42 -21.74
N GLU A 111 -40.75 -21.46 -21.18
CA GLU A 111 -40.86 -22.75 -21.87
C GLU A 111 -41.81 -22.69 -23.06
N LYS A 112 -42.98 -22.04 -22.91
CA LYS A 112 -43.92 -21.81 -24.02
C LYS A 112 -43.28 -21.02 -25.17
N GLU A 113 -42.50 -20.00 -24.85
CA GLU A 113 -41.78 -19.19 -25.84
C GLU A 113 -40.70 -20.01 -26.57
N LYS A 114 -39.90 -20.79 -25.84
CA LYS A 114 -38.92 -21.71 -26.45
C LYS A 114 -39.59 -22.72 -27.38
N ARG A 115 -40.72 -23.31 -26.98
CA ARG A 115 -41.50 -24.24 -27.81
C ARG A 115 -42.10 -23.57 -29.05
N ARG A 116 -42.48 -22.29 -28.98
CA ARG A 116 -42.92 -21.51 -30.16
C ARG A 116 -41.77 -21.21 -31.10
N SER A 117 -40.63 -20.75 -30.57
CA SER A 117 -39.43 -20.47 -31.35
C SER A 117 -38.93 -21.71 -32.10
N ARG A 118 -38.90 -22.89 -31.46
CA ARG A 118 -38.52 -24.16 -32.12
C ARG A 118 -39.44 -24.51 -33.29
N ARG A 119 -40.76 -24.39 -33.11
CA ARG A 119 -41.72 -24.64 -34.20
C ARG A 119 -41.54 -23.66 -35.35
N ASN A 120 -41.27 -22.39 -35.05
CA ASN A 120 -41.06 -21.38 -36.09
C ASN A 120 -39.70 -21.50 -36.80
N SER A 121 -38.73 -22.24 -36.26
CA SER A 121 -37.46 -22.53 -36.93
C SER A 121 -37.48 -23.81 -37.78
N GLU A 122 -38.54 -24.61 -37.65
CA GLU A 122 -38.76 -25.84 -38.42
C GLU A 122 -39.66 -25.63 -39.66
N VAL A 123 -40.15 -24.39 -39.85
CA VAL A 123 -40.90 -23.90 -41.01
C VAL A 123 -40.02 -22.93 -41.78
#